data_AF-A0A848Y9E7-F1
#
_entry.id   AF-A0A848Y9E7-F1
#
_cell.length_a   1.000
_cell.length_b   1.000
_cell.length_c   1.000
_cell.angle_alpha   90.00
_cell.angle_beta   90.00
_cell.angle_gamma   90.00
#
_symmetry.space_group_name_H-M   'P 1'
#
loop_
_entity.id
_entity.type
_entity.pdbx_description
1 polymer ?
#
loop_
_entity_poly.entity_id
_entity_poly.type
_entity_poly.pdbx_seq_one_letter_code
_entity_poly.pdbx_strand_id
1 'polypeptide(L)'
;MFKNERKRTYLNPKGADKPLKSPVPHSVLESARAYRLERFRQQLAEHDCAALVLYDPVNLRYALDTPNMQVWTALNAARGGQA
;
A
#
# COMPACT_ATOMS: atom_id res chain seq x y z
N MET A 1 25.87 16.56 -16.24
CA MET A 1 25.68 15.95 -14.90
C MET A 1 24.78 14.70 -14.85
N PHE A 2 24.11 14.21 -15.92
CA PHE A 2 23.47 12.87 -15.88
C PHE A 2 23.47 12.16 -17.26
N LYS A 3 24.65 11.83 -17.79
CA LYS A 3 24.79 10.96 -18.98
C LYS A 3 25.55 9.69 -18.60
N ASN A 4 24.96 8.87 -17.73
CA ASN A 4 25.49 7.53 -17.50
C ASN A 4 24.80 6.60 -18.50
N GLU A 5 25.59 6.03 -19.41
CA GLU A 5 25.11 5.23 -20.53
C GLU A 5 24.33 3.98 -20.07
N ARG A 6 24.64 3.47 -18.88
CA ARG A 6 23.90 2.38 -18.22
C ARG A 6 22.43 2.72 -17.96
N LYS A 7 22.05 4.00 -17.86
CA LYS A 7 20.64 4.36 -17.64
C LYS A 7 19.76 4.05 -18.84
N ARG A 8 20.35 3.88 -20.04
CA ARG A 8 19.61 3.51 -21.27
C ARG A 8 19.02 2.11 -21.21
N THR A 9 19.51 1.23 -20.33
CA THR A 9 19.00 -0.14 -20.17
C THR A 9 17.90 -0.28 -19.13
N TYR A 10 17.64 0.74 -18.29
CA TYR A 10 16.58 0.70 -17.28
C TYR A 10 15.18 0.80 -17.89
N LEU A 11 15.06 1.58 -18.97
CA LEU A 11 13.81 1.66 -19.69
C LEU A 11 13.68 0.40 -20.54
N ASN A 12 12.56 -0.31 -20.41
CA ASN A 12 12.22 -1.44 -21.28
C ASN A 12 11.33 -0.95 -22.43
N PRO A 13 11.89 -0.48 -23.57
CA PRO A 13 11.10 0.05 -24.68
C PRO A 13 10.20 -1.01 -25.31
N LYS A 14 10.60 -2.29 -25.26
CA LYS A 14 9.80 -3.41 -25.80
C LYS A 14 8.54 -3.73 -24.99
N GLY A 15 8.44 -3.17 -23.78
CA GLY A 15 7.30 -3.31 -22.89
C GLY A 15 6.35 -2.11 -22.90
N ALA A 16 6.67 -1.03 -23.61
CA ALA A 16 5.90 0.23 -23.56
C ALA A 16 4.42 0.03 -23.89
N ASP A 17 4.12 -0.78 -24.90
CA ASP A 17 2.75 -1.05 -25.37
C ASP A 17 2.13 -2.33 -24.80
N LYS A 18 2.81 -2.98 -23.84
CA LYS A 18 2.34 -4.23 -23.24
C LYS A 18 1.77 -3.92 -21.85
N PRO A 19 0.44 -3.90 -21.68
CA PRO A 19 -0.14 -3.62 -20.38
C PRO A 19 0.26 -4.71 -19.38
N LEU A 20 0.67 -4.30 -18.18
CA LEU A 20 0.87 -5.22 -17.07
C LEU A 20 -0.48 -5.83 -16.69
N LYS A 21 -0.61 -7.15 -16.89
CA LYS A 21 -1.80 -7.90 -16.50
C LYS A 21 -1.56 -8.51 -15.12
N SER A 22 -2.40 -8.15 -14.16
CA SER A 22 -2.39 -8.82 -12.86
C SER A 22 -2.77 -10.30 -13.05
N PRO A 23 -1.99 -11.25 -12.50
CA PRO A 23 -2.41 -12.65 -12.46
C PRO A 23 -3.51 -12.89 -11.42
N VAL A 24 -3.74 -11.93 -10.52
CA VAL A 24 -4.77 -11.98 -9.49
C VAL A 24 -6.02 -11.25 -9.98
N PRO A 25 -7.20 -11.91 -9.99
CA PRO A 25 -8.47 -11.27 -10.32
C PRO A 25 -8.81 -10.13 -9.37
N HIS A 26 -9.49 -9.11 -9.88
CA HIS A 26 -9.90 -7.95 -9.06
C HIS A 26 -10.81 -8.36 -7.89
N SER A 27 -11.70 -9.34 -8.09
CA SER A 27 -12.58 -9.87 -7.05
C SER A 27 -11.82 -10.42 -5.84
N VAL A 28 -10.63 -11.00 -6.04
CA VAL A 28 -9.80 -11.49 -4.94
C VAL A 28 -9.28 -10.33 -4.09
N LEU A 29 -8.94 -9.20 -4.71
CA LEU A 29 -8.52 -7.99 -4.00
C LEU A 29 -9.67 -7.40 -3.18
N GLU A 30 -10.87 -7.36 -3.73
CA GLU A 30 -12.09 -6.94 -3.02
C GLU A 30 -12.36 -7.83 -1.81
N SER A 31 -12.34 -9.15 -1.98
CA SER A 31 -12.50 -10.10 -0.87
C SER A 31 -11.44 -9.92 0.22
N ALA A 32 -10.18 -9.69 -0.17
CA ALA A 32 -9.10 -9.45 0.78
C ALA A 32 -9.26 -8.11 1.53
N ARG A 33 -9.82 -7.07 0.90
CA ARG A 33 -10.12 -5.78 1.56
C ARG A 33 -11.24 -5.95 2.58
N ALA A 34 -12.35 -6.60 2.18
CA ALA A 34 -13.48 -6.87 3.06
C ALA A 34 -13.06 -7.70 4.29
N TYR A 35 -12.27 -8.76 4.07
CA TYR A 35 -11.73 -9.60 5.15
C TYR A 35 -10.90 -8.79 6.15
N ARG A 36 -9.97 -7.95 5.68
CA ARG A 36 -9.09 -7.15 6.56
C ARG A 36 -9.88 -6.14 7.38
N LEU A 37 -10.87 -5.48 6.79
CA LEU A 37 -11.77 -4.57 7.51
C LEU A 37 -12.57 -5.30 8.58
N GLU A 38 -13.13 -6.46 8.25
CA GLU A 38 -13.92 -7.24 9.19
C GLU A 38 -13.07 -7.72 10.38
N ARG A 39 -11.85 -8.17 10.11
CA ARG A 39 -10.90 -8.53 11.17
C ARG A 39 -10.63 -7.34 12.12
N PHE A 40 -10.45 -6.12 11.61
CA PHE A 40 -10.28 -4.96 12.48
C PHE A 40 -11.51 -4.70 13.35
N ARG A 41 -12.72 -4.83 12.80
CA ARG A 41 -13.96 -4.67 13.56
C ARG A 41 -14.10 -5.71 14.67
N GLN A 42 -13.73 -6.96 14.38
CA GLN A 42 -13.72 -8.03 15.38
C GLN A 42 -12.75 -7.71 16.52
N GLN A 43 -11.52 -7.31 16.20
CA GLN A 43 -10.53 -6.92 17.21
C GLN A 43 -11.00 -5.71 18.04
N LEU A 44 -11.62 -4.70 17.42
CA LEU A 44 -12.19 -3.56 18.14
C LEU A 44 -13.29 -3.99 19.12
N ALA A 45 -14.18 -4.89 18.70
CA ALA A 45 -15.24 -5.43 19.56
C ALA A 45 -14.68 -6.29 20.71
N GLU A 46 -13.70 -7.15 20.44
CA GLU A 46 -13.02 -7.99 21.44
C GLU A 46 -12.34 -7.17 22.54
N HIS A 47 -11.84 -5.98 22.20
CA HIS A 47 -11.14 -5.10 23.12
C HIS A 47 -11.98 -3.91 23.62
N ASP A 48 -13.29 -3.89 23.37
CA ASP A 48 -14.21 -2.79 23.74
C ASP A 48 -13.70 -1.40 23.32
N CYS A 49 -13.16 -1.32 22.10
CA CYS A 49 -12.58 -0.10 21.54
C CYS A 49 -13.51 0.49 20.47
N ALA A 50 -13.84 1.78 20.61
CA ALA A 50 -14.70 2.47 19.63
C ALA A 50 -13.96 2.81 18.32
N ALA A 51 -12.64 2.96 18.35
CA ALA A 51 -11.84 3.36 17.20
C ALA A 51 -10.37 2.90 17.33
N LEU A 52 -9.68 2.92 16.19
CA LEU A 52 -8.25 2.64 16.08
C LEU A 52 -7.57 3.79 15.34
N VAL A 53 -6.41 4.23 15.82
CA VAL A 53 -5.57 5.23 15.14
C VAL A 53 -4.29 4.57 14.67
N LEU A 54 -4.03 4.59 13.36
CA LEU A 54 -2.93 3.89 12.72
C LEU A 54 -1.92 4.86 12.11
N TYR A 55 -0.67 4.78 12.57
CA TYR A 55 0.44 5.61 12.07
C TYR A 55 1.44 4.80 11.24
N ASP A 56 1.60 3.52 11.57
CA ASP A 56 2.51 2.64 10.84
C ASP A 56 1.98 2.40 9.40
N PRO A 57 2.82 2.60 8.36
CA PRO A 57 2.41 2.44 6.97
C PRO A 57 2.02 1.02 6.59
N VAL A 58 2.53 -0.01 7.28
CA VAL A 58 2.11 -1.41 7.12
C VAL A 58 0.69 -1.57 7.64
N ASN A 59 0.36 -1.00 8.80
CA ASN A 59 -1.00 -1.05 9.33
C ASN A 59 -1.99 -0.31 8.43
N LEU A 60 -1.61 0.86 7.91
CA LEU A 60 -2.42 1.60 6.93
C LEU A 60 -2.60 0.84 5.62
N ARG A 61 -1.54 0.17 5.12
CA ARG A 61 -1.64 -0.70 3.93
C ARG A 61 -2.54 -1.90 4.19
N TYR A 62 -2.49 -2.47 5.39
CA TYR A 62 -3.34 -3.59 5.77
C TYR A 62 -4.81 -3.15 5.87
N ALA A 63 -5.10 -2.01 6.50
CA ALA A 63 -6.46 -1.50 6.68
C ALA A 63 -7.11 -0.98 5.38
N LEU A 64 -6.36 -0.21 4.59
CA LEU A 64 -6.93 0.60 3.50
C LEU A 64 -6.50 0.14 2.10
N ASP A 65 -5.57 -0.82 2.01
CA ASP A 65 -5.02 -1.30 0.74
C ASP A 65 -4.57 -0.18 -0.21
N THR A 66 -4.11 0.94 0.36
CA THR A 66 -3.66 2.12 -0.40
C THR A 66 -2.14 2.25 -0.29
N PRO A 67 -1.39 2.22 -1.42
CA PRO A 67 0.03 2.50 -1.41
C PRO A 67 0.26 3.98 -1.70
N ASN A 68 1.02 4.66 -0.85
CA ASN A 68 1.52 5.98 -1.16
C ASN A 68 2.92 6.09 -0.53
N MET A 69 3.94 6.25 -1.37
CA MET A 69 5.35 6.42 -0.97
C MET A 69 5.76 5.65 0.29
N GLN A 70 5.55 4.33 0.32
CA GLN A 70 5.61 3.57 1.58
C GLN A 70 6.97 3.65 2.27
N VAL A 71 8.07 3.60 1.50
CA VAL A 71 9.43 3.76 2.03
C VAL A 71 9.63 5.13 2.68
N TRP A 72 9.13 6.19 2.05
CA TRP A 72 9.23 7.53 2.61
C TRP A 72 8.32 7.72 3.83
N THR A 73 7.10 7.17 3.79
CA THR A 73 6.12 7.20 4.89
C THR A 73 6.60 6.42 6.12
N ALA A 74 7.38 5.34 5.92
CA ALA A 74 7.98 4.61 7.04
C ALA A 74 9.04 5.42 7.79
N LEU A 75 9.75 6.29 7.07
CA LEU A 75 10.83 7.12 7.62
C LEU A 75 10.35 8.50 8.07
N ASN A 76 9.12 8.90 7.70
CA ASN A 76 8.54 10.19 8.02
C ASN A 76 7.08 9.99 8.42
N ALA A 77 6.74 10.32 9.67
CA ALA A 77 5.38 10.24 10.21
C ALA A 77 4.44 11.31 9.61
N ALA A 78 4.32 11.35 8.29
CA ALA A 78 3.55 12.34 7.55
C ALA A 78 2.07 11.97 7.39
N ARG A 79 1.68 10.75 7.79
CA ARG A 79 0.34 10.20 7.60
C ARG A 79 -0.51 10.13 8.87
N GLY A 80 0.08 10.49 10.00
CA GLY A 80 -0.63 10.82 11.22
C GLY A 80 0.26 11.76 12.03
N GLY A 81 -0.33 12.88 12.44
CA GLY A 81 0.37 14.13 12.73
C GLY A 81 1.51 14.06 13.73
N GLN A 82 2.52 14.89 13.47
CA GLN A 82 3.17 15.61 14.56
C GLN A 82 2.12 16.51 15.21
N ALA A 83 1.93 16.35 16.52
CA ALA A 83 1.42 17.41 17.37
C ALA A 83 2.56 18.40 17.66
#